data_AF-A0A345HWN2-F1
#
_entry.id   AF-A0A345HWN2-F1
#
_cell.length_a   1.000
_cell.length_b   1.000
_cell.length_c   1.000
_cell.angle_alpha   90.00
_cell.angle_beta   90.00
_cell.angle_gamma   90.00
#
_symmetry.space_group_name_H-M   'P 1'
#
loop_
_entity.id
_entity.type
_entity.pdbx_description
1 polymer ?
#
loop_
_entity_poly.entity_id
_entity_poly.type
_entity_poly.pdbx_seq_one_letter_code
_entity_poly.pdbx_strand_id
1 'polypeptide(L)'
;MAVHQLPAETGEFARYLRDLAARLDPAGGWYGVFRHRDPDGLRACFDGAQIPPWDVVESLLQDFAAGRDERLVARETVRAGRLHTASAAAYDRLPGGAEALAERLRLMLREQTYAAGRADELVRLLRTAPEGAPETERLTHELAWIRDDHTRATARCAELRARLASLTPPGRPGAPGRPPAPGSWFRGEGPSDFGGTDPDPGPATRAGTGAGTDTGAGAVPHAEPDEPRELTAKERRAREKKEKREKKEKRPAAPRKPRGARFAGIEAEDPGSGPGPDPGIGFEPATGPGPGPVTAPAGGARSGTGPRTAPAAPAPMAPVPPPRTSGAPRGARFGGAPAAPARPAEPDLTVADRRAVADTVALLIRLRAEGRSGEAHVVLCEAAGRPPGQLPPLGAELRRAGLGADWSELLWEAASLPPERLAAAAGALAAAGRDDDCAQLLRQAVSRPPGEITEAVRALGDAGRAREAKGLLSAFVQARTPEDAALLAAPDPRRLVPRLLDAARAVSTARERDLVHALRTAGIVAG
;
A
#
# COMPACT_ATOMS: atom_id res chain seq x y z
N MET A 1 -18.56 -22.76 -11.19
CA MET A 1 -18.44 -22.12 -9.86
C MET A 1 -17.70 -23.07 -8.95
N ALA A 2 -16.37 -23.01 -8.92
CA ALA A 2 -15.59 -23.69 -7.89
C ALA A 2 -15.29 -22.61 -6.85
N VAL A 3 -15.99 -22.65 -5.71
CA VAL A 3 -15.55 -21.93 -4.51
C VAL A 3 -14.14 -22.44 -4.27
N HIS A 4 -13.12 -21.60 -4.42
CA HIS A 4 -11.76 -21.96 -4.01
C HIS A 4 -11.80 -22.11 -2.49
N GLN A 5 -12.13 -23.32 -2.03
CA GLN A 5 -12.05 -23.67 -0.63
C GLN A 5 -10.59 -23.47 -0.21
N LEU A 6 -10.40 -22.65 0.83
CA LEU A 6 -9.10 -22.51 1.48
C LEU A 6 -8.61 -23.92 1.89
N PRO A 7 -7.29 -24.20 1.82
CA PRO A 7 -6.74 -25.42 2.37
C PRO A 7 -7.25 -25.63 3.81
N ALA A 8 -7.57 -26.87 4.16
CA ALA A 8 -8.19 -27.19 5.45
C ALA A 8 -7.32 -26.71 6.63
N GLU A 9 -6.01 -26.84 6.49
CA GLU A 9 -5.00 -26.39 7.45
C GLU A 9 -5.03 -24.87 7.65
N THR A 10 -5.25 -24.12 6.57
CA THR A 10 -5.39 -22.65 6.62
C THR A 10 -6.68 -22.24 7.32
N GLY A 11 -7.79 -22.92 7.03
CA GLY A 11 -9.05 -22.66 7.73
C GLY A 11 -9.00 -23.06 9.22
N GLU A 12 -8.26 -24.10 9.57
CA GLU A 12 -8.04 -24.51 10.96
C GLU A 12 -7.20 -23.49 11.74
N PHE A 13 -6.08 -23.04 11.17
CA PHE A 13 -5.24 -22.03 11.82
C PHE A 13 -5.96 -20.68 11.95
N ALA A 14 -6.73 -20.27 10.94
CA ALA A 14 -7.54 -19.05 10.99
C ALA A 14 -8.58 -19.10 12.13
N ARG A 15 -9.27 -20.25 12.31
CA ARG A 15 -10.17 -20.45 13.46
C ARG A 15 -9.42 -20.34 14.78
N TYR A 16 -8.28 -21.03 14.89
CA TYR A 16 -7.44 -20.97 16.08
C TYR A 16 -7.02 -19.53 16.43
N LEU A 17 -6.60 -18.73 15.44
CA LEU A 17 -6.22 -17.33 15.65
C LEU A 17 -7.39 -16.48 16.16
N ARG A 18 -8.61 -16.69 15.64
CA ARG A 18 -9.80 -16.00 16.14
C ARG A 18 -10.12 -16.38 17.59
N ASP A 19 -10.01 -17.67 17.92
CA ASP A 19 -10.21 -18.17 19.28
C ASP A 19 -9.12 -17.67 20.25
N LEU A 20 -7.88 -17.52 19.78
CA LEU A 20 -6.79 -16.88 20.54
C LEU A 20 -7.11 -15.40 20.77
N ALA A 21 -7.40 -14.64 19.70
CA ALA A 21 -7.68 -13.22 19.78
C ALA A 21 -8.89 -12.89 20.68
N ALA A 22 -9.92 -13.73 20.70
CA ALA A 22 -11.08 -13.58 21.60
C ALA A 22 -10.72 -13.66 23.10
N ARG A 23 -9.53 -14.16 23.45
CA ARG A 23 -9.02 -14.27 24.83
C ARG A 23 -8.01 -13.17 25.19
N LEU A 24 -7.74 -12.23 24.28
CA LEU A 24 -6.79 -11.13 24.45
C LEU A 24 -7.54 -9.82 24.70
N ASP A 25 -6.87 -8.87 25.37
CA ASP A 25 -7.39 -7.51 25.55
C ASP A 25 -7.31 -6.74 24.22
N PRO A 26 -8.45 -6.30 23.64
CA PRO A 26 -8.46 -5.56 22.38
C PRO A 26 -7.91 -4.12 22.49
N ALA A 27 -7.76 -3.58 23.70
CA ALA A 27 -7.26 -2.23 23.95
C ALA A 27 -5.80 -2.20 24.43
N GLY A 28 -5.23 -3.36 24.79
CA GLY A 28 -3.90 -3.50 25.37
C GLY A 28 -3.00 -4.48 24.62
N GLY A 29 -1.75 -4.58 25.07
CA GLY A 29 -0.76 -5.51 24.54
C GLY A 29 -0.43 -5.33 23.06
N TRP A 30 0.26 -6.32 22.49
CA TRP A 30 0.57 -6.35 21.07
C TRP A 30 -0.68 -6.50 20.18
N TYR A 31 -1.72 -7.19 20.65
CA TYR A 31 -2.97 -7.35 19.92
C TYR A 31 -3.66 -6.01 19.66
N GLY A 32 -3.73 -5.14 20.67
CA GLY A 32 -4.20 -3.77 20.52
C GLY A 32 -3.35 -2.97 19.54
N VAL A 33 -2.01 -3.09 19.63
CA VAL A 33 -1.07 -2.43 18.70
C VAL A 33 -1.29 -2.89 17.26
N PHE A 34 -1.42 -4.19 17.00
CA PHE A 34 -1.64 -4.70 15.65
C PHE A 34 -3.00 -4.30 15.08
N ARG A 35 -4.06 -4.31 15.90
CA ARG A 35 -5.40 -3.84 15.50
C ARG A 35 -5.38 -2.38 15.06
N HIS A 36 -4.63 -1.54 15.75
CA HIS A 36 -4.52 -0.12 15.43
C HIS A 36 -3.63 0.13 14.20
N ARG A 37 -2.48 -0.55 14.15
CA ARG A 37 -1.46 -0.32 13.10
C ARG A 37 -1.86 -0.90 11.75
N ASP A 38 -2.52 -2.05 11.73
CA ASP A 38 -2.95 -2.71 10.49
C ASP A 38 -4.18 -3.62 10.70
N PRO A 39 -5.38 -3.02 10.76
CA PRO A 39 -6.61 -3.78 10.94
C PRO A 39 -6.92 -4.71 9.76
N ASP A 40 -6.58 -4.31 8.53
CA ASP A 40 -6.90 -5.06 7.32
C ASP A 40 -6.02 -6.30 7.15
N GLY A 41 -4.71 -6.20 7.39
CA GLY A 41 -3.84 -7.37 7.33
C GLY A 41 -4.10 -8.34 8.48
N LEU A 42 -4.46 -7.84 9.67
CA LEU A 42 -4.91 -8.69 10.78
C LEU A 42 -6.22 -9.41 10.42
N ARG A 43 -7.18 -8.70 9.80
CA ARG A 43 -8.43 -9.30 9.29
C ARG A 43 -8.16 -10.37 8.23
N ALA A 44 -7.25 -10.11 7.29
CA ALA A 44 -6.86 -11.09 6.28
C ALA A 44 -6.24 -12.36 6.89
N CYS A 45 -5.52 -12.24 8.01
CA CYS A 45 -5.02 -13.39 8.77
C CYS A 45 -6.16 -14.16 9.44
N PHE A 46 -7.11 -13.45 10.05
CA PHE A 46 -8.29 -14.07 10.65
C PHE A 46 -9.21 -14.70 9.62
N ASP A 47 -9.28 -14.20 8.39
CA ASP A 47 -10.06 -14.80 7.31
C ASP A 47 -9.33 -15.98 6.65
N GLY A 48 -8.07 -16.24 7.01
CA GLY A 48 -7.21 -17.24 6.38
C GLY A 48 -6.76 -16.87 4.97
N ALA A 49 -7.02 -15.63 4.54
CA ALA A 49 -6.58 -15.09 3.25
C ALA A 49 -5.06 -14.83 3.21
N GLN A 50 -4.45 -14.62 4.38
CA GLN A 50 -2.99 -14.53 4.54
C GLN A 50 -2.53 -15.33 5.74
N ILE A 51 -1.29 -15.82 5.69
CA ILE A 51 -0.62 -16.42 6.85
C ILE A 51 0.15 -15.33 7.58
N PRO A 52 -0.12 -15.07 8.87
CA PRO A 52 0.66 -14.12 9.65
C PRO A 52 2.11 -14.61 9.78
N PRO A 53 3.09 -13.69 9.76
CA PRO A 53 4.46 -14.01 10.16
C PRO A 53 4.52 -14.57 11.58
N TRP A 54 5.46 -15.46 11.85
CA TRP A 54 5.56 -16.14 13.14
C TRP A 54 5.79 -15.16 14.31
N ASP A 55 6.58 -14.09 14.13
CA ASP A 55 6.81 -13.08 15.17
C ASP A 55 5.53 -12.35 15.61
N VAL A 56 4.53 -12.25 14.73
CA VAL A 56 3.20 -11.72 15.07
C VAL A 56 2.47 -12.70 15.98
N VAL A 57 2.52 -14.00 15.66
CA VAL A 57 1.91 -15.05 16.48
C VAL A 57 2.59 -15.13 17.85
N GLU A 58 3.92 -15.01 17.91
CA GLU A 58 4.67 -14.94 19.17
C GLU A 58 4.25 -13.75 20.02
N SER A 59 4.04 -12.59 19.40
CA SER A 59 3.59 -11.39 20.12
C SER A 59 2.16 -11.58 20.69
N LEU A 60 1.25 -12.23 19.96
CA LEU A 60 -0.08 -12.58 20.46
C LEU A 60 -0.02 -13.64 21.59
N LEU A 61 0.91 -14.59 21.50
CA LEU A 61 1.16 -15.56 22.57
C LEU A 61 1.78 -14.91 23.81
N GLN A 62 2.55 -13.83 23.63
CA GLN A 62 3.07 -13.03 24.73
C GLN A 62 1.95 -12.31 25.48
N ASP A 63 0.98 -11.73 24.77
CA ASP A 63 -0.23 -11.17 25.38
C ASP A 63 -1.07 -12.28 26.04
N PHE A 64 -1.14 -13.46 25.42
CA PHE A 64 -1.80 -14.62 26.03
C PHE A 64 -1.08 -15.07 27.30
N ALA A 65 0.23 -14.91 27.42
CA ALA A 65 0.96 -15.30 28.63
C ALA A 65 0.65 -14.41 29.83
N ALA A 66 0.17 -13.18 29.61
CA ALA A 66 -0.09 -12.22 30.68
C ALA A 66 -1.07 -12.79 31.73
N GLY A 67 -0.56 -13.00 32.96
CA GLY A 67 -1.34 -13.50 34.09
C GLY A 67 -1.76 -14.98 34.02
N ARG A 68 -1.16 -15.79 33.12
CA ARG A 68 -1.51 -17.21 32.92
C ARG A 68 -0.37 -18.14 33.36
N ASP A 69 -0.73 -19.40 33.65
CA ASP A 69 0.23 -20.45 34.04
C ASP A 69 1.19 -20.83 32.90
N GLU A 70 2.48 -21.02 33.24
CA GLU A 70 3.54 -21.31 32.26
C GLU A 70 3.31 -22.61 31.47
N ARG A 71 2.73 -23.66 32.09
CA ARG A 71 2.47 -24.93 31.39
C ARG A 71 1.33 -24.77 30.39
N LEU A 72 0.33 -23.96 30.71
CA LEU A 72 -0.74 -23.60 29.77
C LEU A 72 -0.17 -22.82 28.58
N VAL A 73 0.66 -21.81 28.84
CA VAL A 73 1.32 -21.01 27.80
C VAL A 73 2.20 -21.88 26.90
N ALA A 74 3.02 -22.76 27.48
CA ALA A 74 3.89 -23.66 26.71
C ALA A 74 3.07 -24.61 25.79
N ARG A 75 1.97 -25.19 26.30
CA ARG A 75 1.07 -26.02 25.49
C ARG A 75 0.44 -25.24 24.35
N GLU A 76 0.02 -24.01 24.63
CA GLU A 76 -0.61 -23.14 23.63
C GLU A 76 0.41 -22.71 22.55
N THR A 77 1.64 -22.35 22.93
CA THR A 77 2.72 -22.03 22.00
C THR A 77 3.07 -23.20 21.08
N VAL A 78 3.18 -24.43 21.63
CA VAL A 78 3.42 -25.63 20.82
C VAL A 78 2.27 -25.89 19.85
N ARG A 79 1.02 -25.72 20.31
CA ARG A 79 -0.17 -25.86 19.46
C ARG A 79 -0.18 -24.83 18.33
N ALA A 80 0.05 -23.56 18.64
CA ALA A 80 0.13 -22.47 17.67
C ALA A 80 1.21 -22.74 16.61
N GLY A 81 2.40 -23.16 17.04
CA GLY A 81 3.52 -23.46 16.15
C GLY A 81 3.20 -24.60 15.16
N ARG A 82 2.55 -25.67 15.63
CA ARG A 82 2.14 -26.79 14.77
C ARG A 82 1.10 -26.35 13.73
N LEU A 83 0.09 -25.59 14.15
CA LEU A 83 -0.97 -25.11 13.26
C LEU A 83 -0.44 -24.10 12.24
N HIS A 84 0.40 -23.16 12.68
CA HIS A 84 1.07 -22.18 11.81
C HIS A 84 1.92 -22.88 10.76
N THR A 85 2.78 -23.83 11.16
CA THR A 85 3.66 -24.55 10.24
C THR A 85 2.85 -25.32 9.18
N ALA A 86 1.80 -26.04 9.60
CA ALA A 86 0.95 -26.79 8.68
C ALA A 86 0.21 -25.86 7.70
N SER A 87 -0.34 -24.76 8.21
CA SER A 87 -1.03 -23.75 7.40
C SER A 87 -0.09 -23.03 6.43
N ALA A 88 1.09 -22.62 6.87
CA ALA A 88 2.11 -22.00 6.04
C ALA A 88 2.53 -22.94 4.90
N ALA A 89 2.81 -24.21 5.20
CA ALA A 89 3.18 -25.21 4.20
C ALA A 89 2.05 -25.48 3.20
N ALA A 90 0.78 -25.49 3.63
CA ALA A 90 -0.36 -25.66 2.73
C ALA A 90 -0.57 -24.43 1.83
N TYR A 91 -0.45 -23.22 2.40
CA TYR A 91 -0.56 -21.96 1.67
C TYR A 91 0.56 -21.82 0.62
N ASP A 92 1.79 -22.16 0.99
CA ASP A 92 2.97 -22.02 0.12
C ASP A 92 2.97 -23.01 -1.07
N ARG A 93 2.25 -24.14 -0.93
CA ARG A 93 2.05 -25.13 -2.01
C ARG A 93 0.96 -24.74 -3.01
N LEU A 94 0.22 -23.65 -2.78
CA LEU A 94 -0.75 -23.15 -3.75
C LEU A 94 -0.05 -22.73 -5.06
N PRO A 95 -0.75 -22.77 -6.21
CA PRO A 95 -0.18 -22.27 -7.47
C PRO A 95 0.32 -20.82 -7.34
N GLY A 96 1.61 -20.60 -7.63
CA GLY A 96 2.26 -19.30 -7.46
C GLY A 96 2.78 -19.00 -6.05
N GLY A 97 2.65 -19.95 -5.11
CA GLY A 97 3.05 -19.78 -3.72
C GLY A 97 4.55 -19.57 -3.53
N ALA A 98 5.39 -20.35 -4.23
CA ALA A 98 6.84 -20.19 -4.20
C ALA A 98 7.29 -18.81 -4.73
N GLU A 99 6.71 -18.34 -5.83
CA GLU A 99 6.99 -17.02 -6.39
C GLU A 99 6.51 -15.89 -5.47
N ALA A 100 5.33 -16.04 -4.87
CA ALA A 100 4.80 -15.09 -3.90
C ALA A 100 5.67 -15.01 -2.64
N LEU A 101 6.17 -16.16 -2.17
CA LEU A 101 7.06 -16.25 -1.01
C LEU A 101 8.42 -15.63 -1.30
N ALA A 102 9.01 -15.91 -2.47
CA ALA A 102 10.26 -15.30 -2.92
C ALA A 102 10.14 -13.78 -3.06
N GLU A 103 9.02 -13.29 -3.59
CA GLU A 103 8.76 -11.86 -3.68
C GLU A 103 8.62 -11.20 -2.31
N ARG A 104 7.92 -11.85 -1.38
CA ARG A 104 7.80 -11.38 0.00
C ARG A 104 9.15 -11.32 0.70
N LEU A 105 10.04 -12.28 0.44
CA LEU A 105 11.42 -12.24 0.93
C LEU A 105 12.19 -11.04 0.36
N ARG A 106 12.10 -10.77 -0.96
CA ARG A 106 12.76 -9.60 -1.56
C ARG A 106 12.29 -8.27 -0.95
N LEU A 107 10.98 -8.17 -0.69
CA LEU A 107 10.41 -7.02 0.00
C LEU A 107 10.97 -6.92 1.43
N MET A 108 10.95 -8.01 2.20
CA MET A 108 11.43 -8.02 3.58
C MET A 108 12.93 -7.71 3.70
N LEU A 109 13.75 -8.12 2.73
CA LEU A 109 15.17 -7.78 2.71
C LEU A 109 15.40 -6.29 2.53
N ARG A 110 14.61 -5.60 1.70
CA ARG A 110 14.68 -4.13 1.57
C ARG A 110 14.29 -3.45 2.88
N GLU A 111 13.23 -3.92 3.53
CA GLU A 111 12.82 -3.42 4.85
C GLU A 111 13.91 -3.64 5.91
N GLN A 112 14.55 -4.81 5.91
CA GLN A 112 15.64 -5.12 6.83
C GLN A 112 16.82 -4.15 6.63
N THR A 113 17.21 -3.90 5.37
CA THR A 113 18.29 -2.95 5.03
C THR A 113 17.91 -1.51 5.38
N TYR A 114 16.67 -1.11 5.10
CA TYR A 114 16.16 0.21 5.46
C TYR A 114 16.20 0.43 6.98
N ALA A 115 15.65 -0.51 7.76
CA ALA A 115 15.62 -0.39 9.21
C ALA A 115 17.04 -0.37 9.82
N ALA A 116 17.97 -1.15 9.25
CA ALA A 116 19.38 -1.09 9.64
C ALA A 116 20.00 0.28 9.33
N GLY A 117 19.83 0.79 8.11
CA GLY A 117 20.37 2.09 7.70
C GLY A 117 19.80 3.25 8.53
N ARG A 118 18.50 3.22 8.83
CA ARG A 118 17.83 4.22 9.67
C ARG A 118 18.28 4.13 11.13
N ALA A 119 18.51 2.93 11.65
CA ALA A 119 19.08 2.76 12.98
C ALA A 119 20.49 3.37 13.08
N ASP A 120 21.35 3.13 12.08
CA ASP A 120 22.69 3.70 12.03
C ASP A 120 22.66 5.23 11.94
N GLU A 121 21.72 5.79 11.18
CA GLU A 121 21.51 7.23 11.07
C GLU A 121 21.09 7.85 12.42
N LEU A 122 20.10 7.26 13.09
CA LEU A 122 19.64 7.70 14.40
C LEU A 122 20.74 7.63 15.45
N VAL A 123 21.58 6.58 15.42
CA VAL A 123 22.76 6.46 16.28
C VAL A 123 23.76 7.59 16.00
N ARG A 124 23.98 7.96 14.73
CA ARG A 124 24.87 9.10 14.40
C ARG A 124 24.30 10.42 14.91
N LEU A 125 23.01 10.67 14.72
CA LEU A 125 22.34 11.89 15.21
C LEU A 125 22.40 11.99 16.74
N LEU A 126 22.17 10.87 17.45
CA LEU A 126 22.27 10.82 18.91
C LEU A 126 23.67 11.18 19.43
N ARG A 127 24.75 10.83 18.71
CA ARG A 127 26.12 11.20 19.11
C ARG A 127 26.38 12.70 19.01
N THR A 128 25.66 13.40 18.14
CA THR A 128 25.81 14.85 17.94
C THR A 128 24.81 15.66 18.76
N ALA A 129 23.77 15.02 19.28
CA ALA A 129 22.72 15.68 20.03
C ALA A 129 23.20 16.04 21.45
N PRO A 130 22.88 17.24 21.95
CA PRO A 130 23.22 17.63 23.32
C PRO A 130 22.50 16.75 24.34
N GLU A 131 23.23 16.34 25.39
CA GLU A 131 22.69 15.54 26.48
C GLU A 131 21.54 16.27 27.19
N GLY A 132 20.46 15.56 27.49
CA GLY A 132 19.28 16.10 28.18
C GLY A 132 18.35 16.98 27.33
N ALA A 133 18.63 17.17 26.03
CA ALA A 133 17.70 17.85 25.14
C ALA A 133 16.48 16.96 24.80
N PRO A 134 15.27 17.53 24.62
CA PRO A 134 14.08 16.76 24.24
C PRO A 134 14.23 16.04 22.88
N GLU A 135 15.10 16.56 22.02
CA GLU A 135 15.48 15.90 20.76
C GLU A 135 16.19 14.56 21.01
N THR A 136 17.06 14.48 22.03
CA THR A 136 17.78 13.25 22.39
C THR A 136 16.82 12.17 22.89
N GLU A 137 15.80 12.54 23.68
CA GLU A 137 14.75 11.63 24.11
C GLU A 137 13.91 11.13 22.93
N ARG A 138 13.50 12.03 22.02
CA ARG A 138 12.78 11.68 20.80
C ARG A 138 13.58 10.71 19.92
N LEU A 139 14.85 11.03 19.65
CA LEU A 139 15.73 10.19 18.83
C LEU A 139 15.98 8.83 19.49
N THR A 140 16.08 8.77 20.81
CA THR A 140 16.23 7.52 21.57
C THR A 140 14.97 6.66 21.43
N HIS A 141 13.80 7.27 21.52
CA HIS A 141 12.52 6.58 21.33
C HIS A 141 12.37 6.04 19.90
N GLU A 142 12.65 6.87 18.89
CA GLU A 142 12.66 6.45 17.48
C GLU A 142 13.66 5.31 17.23
N LEU A 143 14.85 5.37 17.85
CA LEU A 143 15.86 4.33 17.73
C LEU A 143 15.39 3.00 18.33
N ALA A 144 14.68 3.04 19.47
CA ALA A 144 14.12 1.84 20.07
C ALA A 144 13.10 1.17 19.14
N TRP A 145 12.21 1.95 18.52
CA TRP A 145 11.23 1.46 17.55
C TRP A 145 11.88 0.88 16.31
N ILE A 146 12.83 1.58 15.68
CA ILE A 146 13.45 1.08 14.45
C ILE A 146 14.28 -0.20 14.70
N ARG A 147 14.85 -0.37 15.91
CA ARG A 147 15.55 -1.58 16.31
C ARG A 147 14.61 -2.77 16.49
N ASP A 148 13.43 -2.55 17.06
CA ASP A 148 12.38 -3.59 17.11
C ASP A 148 11.96 -3.97 15.68
N ASP A 149 11.70 -2.99 14.82
CA ASP A 149 11.33 -3.22 13.42
C ASP A 149 12.42 -4.00 12.66
N HIS A 150 13.70 -3.67 12.86
CA HIS A 150 14.83 -4.41 12.29
C HIS A 150 14.91 -5.85 12.81
N THR A 151 14.70 -6.07 14.11
CA THR A 151 14.68 -7.39 14.73
C THR A 151 13.58 -8.26 14.12
N ARG A 152 12.37 -7.71 14.00
CA ARG A 152 11.23 -8.38 13.38
C ARG A 152 11.44 -8.63 11.90
N ALA A 153 12.00 -7.68 11.14
CA ALA A 153 12.33 -7.88 9.73
C ALA A 153 13.35 -9.02 9.54
N THR A 154 14.35 -9.10 10.43
CA THR A 154 15.34 -10.17 10.45
C THR A 154 14.71 -11.53 10.72
N ALA A 155 13.84 -11.63 11.73
CA ALA A 155 13.10 -12.86 12.03
C ALA A 155 12.24 -13.33 10.83
N ARG A 156 11.53 -12.41 10.19
CA ARG A 156 10.70 -12.73 9.00
C ARG A 156 11.55 -13.14 7.80
N CYS A 157 12.69 -12.52 7.57
CA CYS A 157 13.64 -12.96 6.54
C CYS A 157 14.09 -14.41 6.79
N ALA A 158 14.39 -14.77 8.05
CA ALA A 158 14.76 -16.14 8.41
C ALA A 158 13.60 -17.13 8.17
N GLU A 159 12.39 -16.79 8.60
CA GLU A 159 11.19 -17.61 8.38
C GLU A 159 10.92 -17.85 6.88
N LEU A 160 10.92 -16.79 6.08
CA LEU A 160 10.65 -16.87 4.63
C LEU A 160 11.71 -17.70 3.89
N ARG A 161 12.99 -17.58 4.29
CA ARG A 161 14.07 -18.43 3.75
C ARG A 161 13.86 -19.89 4.11
N ALA A 162 13.51 -20.20 5.36
CA ALA A 162 13.25 -21.56 5.80
C ALA A 162 12.07 -22.19 5.03
N ARG A 163 11.00 -21.43 4.81
CA ARG A 163 9.83 -21.85 4.03
C ARG A 163 10.16 -22.05 2.54
N LEU A 164 10.98 -21.20 1.93
CA LEU A 164 11.45 -21.42 0.56
C LEU A 164 12.31 -22.68 0.44
N ALA A 165 13.17 -22.93 1.44
CA ALA A 165 14.00 -24.13 1.49
C ALA A 165 13.15 -25.41 1.61
N SER A 166 12.01 -25.37 2.33
CA SER A 166 11.13 -26.54 2.46
C SER A 166 10.28 -26.82 1.21
N LEU A 167 10.04 -25.83 0.35
CA LEU A 167 9.39 -26.02 -0.96
C LEU A 167 10.34 -26.58 -2.02
N THR A 168 11.64 -26.34 -1.86
CA THR A 168 12.64 -26.92 -2.76
C THR A 168 12.84 -28.37 -2.32
N PRO A 169 12.45 -29.37 -3.12
CA PRO A 169 12.75 -30.75 -2.77
C PRO A 169 14.27 -30.85 -2.57
N PRO A 170 14.76 -31.55 -1.53
CA PRO A 170 16.19 -31.74 -1.36
C PRO A 170 16.70 -32.29 -2.68
N GLY A 171 17.57 -31.53 -3.34
CA GLY A 171 18.19 -31.95 -4.59
C GLY A 171 18.68 -33.37 -4.35
N ARG A 172 18.17 -34.32 -5.15
CA ARG A 172 18.61 -35.71 -5.10
C ARG A 172 20.14 -35.63 -5.06
N PRO A 173 20.83 -36.09 -3.99
CA PRO A 173 22.28 -36.08 -3.99
C PRO A 173 22.66 -36.76 -5.29
N GLY A 174 23.41 -36.04 -6.13
CA GLY A 174 23.78 -36.52 -7.45
C GLY A 174 24.21 -37.97 -7.29
N ALA A 175 23.50 -38.88 -7.95
CA ALA A 175 23.89 -40.28 -7.95
C ALA A 175 25.40 -40.30 -8.26
N PRO A 176 26.23 -41.04 -7.48
CA PRO A 176 27.66 -41.10 -7.77
C PRO A 176 27.81 -41.43 -9.24
N GLY A 177 28.61 -40.61 -9.94
CA GLY A 177 28.69 -40.58 -11.39
C GLY A 177 28.64 -41.98 -11.97
N ARG A 178 27.69 -42.21 -12.88
CA ARG A 178 27.67 -43.44 -13.69
C ARG A 178 29.07 -43.58 -14.30
N PRO A 179 29.78 -44.69 -14.08
CA PRO A 179 31.08 -44.88 -14.73
C PRO A 179 30.87 -44.80 -16.24
N PRO A 180 31.84 -44.25 -16.99
CA PRO A 180 31.69 -44.12 -18.44
C PRO A 180 31.40 -45.50 -19.03
N ALA A 181 30.34 -45.59 -19.84
CA ALA A 181 30.04 -46.81 -20.56
C ALA A 181 31.23 -47.16 -21.46
N PRO A 182 31.66 -48.43 -21.53
CA PRO A 182 32.73 -48.84 -22.44
C PRO A 182 32.34 -48.50 -23.88
N GLY A 183 33.29 -48.00 -24.65
CA GLY A 183 33.12 -47.45 -26.01
C GLY A 183 32.70 -48.44 -27.10
N SER A 184 32.11 -49.59 -26.75
CA SER A 184 31.62 -50.59 -27.70
C SER A 184 30.17 -50.38 -28.16
N TRP A 185 29.50 -49.33 -27.70
CA TRP A 185 28.07 -49.08 -27.95
C TRP A 185 27.77 -48.02 -29.02
N PHE A 186 28.78 -47.51 -29.72
CA PHE A 186 28.59 -46.76 -30.96
C PHE A 186 29.37 -47.41 -32.10
N ARG A 187 28.66 -48.21 -32.91
CA ARG A 187 29.06 -48.48 -34.30
C ARG A 187 27.85 -48.20 -35.18
N GLY A 188 27.98 -47.15 -36.00
CA GLY A 188 27.06 -46.83 -37.08
C GLY A 188 27.20 -47.79 -38.26
N GLU A 189 26.09 -47.91 -38.98
CA GLU A 189 25.79 -48.64 -40.23
C GLU A 189 26.79 -48.31 -41.36
N GLY A 190 26.99 -49.09 -42.44
CA GLY A 190 26.30 -50.24 -43.07
C GLY A 190 27.24 -50.82 -44.16
N PRO A 191 26.82 -51.22 -45.39
CA PRO A 191 25.57 -51.82 -45.87
C PRO A 191 25.77 -53.24 -46.52
N SER A 192 24.64 -53.94 -46.68
CA SER A 192 24.28 -55.05 -47.61
C SER A 192 25.35 -55.95 -48.25
N ASP A 193 25.23 -57.28 -48.05
CA ASP A 193 25.30 -58.23 -49.16
C ASP A 193 24.53 -59.56 -48.89
N PHE A 194 24.19 -60.24 -49.98
CA PHE A 194 23.20 -61.30 -50.25
C PHE A 194 23.24 -62.65 -49.48
N GLY A 195 22.07 -63.31 -49.46
CA GLY A 195 21.84 -64.77 -49.43
C GLY A 195 21.63 -65.36 -48.02
N GLY A 196 20.54 -66.04 -47.65
CA GLY A 196 19.55 -66.81 -48.38
C GLY A 196 19.60 -68.26 -47.88
N THR A 197 18.62 -68.69 -47.05
CA THR A 197 17.98 -70.04 -46.95
C THR A 197 17.30 -70.27 -45.58
N ASP A 198 15.98 -70.46 -45.59
CA ASP A 198 15.22 -71.37 -44.70
C ASP A 198 15.32 -72.81 -45.25
N PRO A 199 14.87 -73.92 -44.59
CA PRO A 199 14.00 -74.03 -43.40
C PRO A 199 14.36 -75.10 -42.32
N ASP A 200 13.56 -75.07 -41.23
CA ASP A 200 13.13 -76.06 -40.20
C ASP A 200 13.28 -77.59 -40.53
N PRO A 201 13.27 -78.59 -39.59
CA PRO A 201 12.19 -78.82 -38.59
C PRO A 201 12.49 -79.53 -37.23
N GLY A 202 11.80 -79.09 -36.15
CA GLY A 202 11.17 -79.85 -35.01
C GLY A 202 11.93 -80.95 -34.21
N PRO A 203 11.28 -81.72 -33.28
CA PRO A 203 9.98 -81.52 -32.57
C PRO A 203 9.96 -81.94 -31.05
N ALA A 204 8.77 -81.78 -30.44
CA ALA A 204 8.17 -82.55 -29.32
C ALA A 204 8.65 -82.26 -27.86
N THR A 205 7.78 -82.09 -26.85
CA THR A 205 6.81 -83.08 -26.34
C THR A 205 5.79 -82.48 -25.32
N ARG A 206 4.70 -83.24 -25.14
CA ARG A 206 3.43 -83.06 -24.40
C ARG A 206 3.51 -82.96 -22.86
N ALA A 207 2.44 -82.39 -22.26
CA ALA A 207 1.45 -82.99 -21.31
C ALA A 207 0.92 -81.91 -20.32
N GLY A 208 -0.34 -81.83 -19.87
CA GLY A 208 -1.59 -82.60 -20.01
C GLY A 208 -2.76 -81.74 -19.45
N THR A 209 -3.96 -81.80 -20.06
CA THR A 209 -5.22 -82.48 -19.60
C THR A 209 -6.00 -81.91 -18.40
N GLY A 210 -7.30 -81.65 -18.64
CA GLY A 210 -8.43 -81.59 -17.67
C GLY A 210 -9.27 -80.31 -17.81
N ALA A 211 -10.35 -80.18 -18.60
CA ALA A 211 -11.68 -80.84 -18.64
C ALA A 211 -12.73 -80.27 -17.64
N GLY A 212 -13.88 -79.82 -18.18
CA GLY A 212 -15.16 -79.50 -17.49
C GLY A 212 -15.73 -78.11 -17.88
N THR A 213 -16.64 -77.98 -18.85
CA THR A 213 -18.14 -77.94 -18.73
C THR A 213 -18.61 -76.95 -17.66
N ASP A 214 -19.54 -76.00 -17.86
CA ASP A 214 -20.80 -76.06 -18.60
C ASP A 214 -21.42 -74.63 -18.72
N THR A 215 -22.35 -74.53 -19.67
CA THR A 215 -23.37 -73.52 -20.02
C THR A 215 -23.79 -72.38 -19.07
N GLY A 216 -24.08 -71.22 -19.70
CA GLY A 216 -25.34 -70.50 -19.47
C GLY A 216 -25.24 -69.06 -18.97
N ALA A 217 -25.18 -68.07 -19.87
CA ALA A 217 -25.63 -66.70 -19.58
C ALA A 217 -26.18 -66.03 -20.84
N GLY A 218 -27.40 -65.51 -20.72
CA GLY A 218 -28.24 -64.99 -21.79
C GLY A 218 -27.77 -63.69 -22.42
N ALA A 219 -28.22 -63.51 -23.66
CA ALA A 219 -28.04 -62.35 -24.50
C ALA A 219 -29.08 -61.25 -24.21
N VAL A 220 -28.62 -59.98 -24.11
CA VAL A 220 -29.19 -58.77 -24.77
C VAL A 220 -28.14 -57.63 -24.67
N PRO A 221 -28.15 -56.60 -25.54
CA PRO A 221 -27.58 -56.58 -26.89
C PRO A 221 -26.33 -55.69 -27.01
N HIS A 222 -25.47 -56.04 -27.98
CA HIS A 222 -24.37 -55.21 -28.47
C HIS A 222 -24.89 -53.89 -29.05
N ALA A 223 -24.40 -52.76 -28.52
CA ALA A 223 -24.35 -51.50 -29.25
C ALA A 223 -23.11 -51.53 -30.15
N GLU A 224 -23.33 -51.30 -31.45
CA GLU A 224 -22.28 -51.18 -32.47
C GLU A 224 -21.28 -50.06 -32.09
N PRO A 225 -19.97 -50.26 -32.29
CA PRO A 225 -19.01 -49.17 -32.22
C PRO A 225 -19.10 -48.35 -33.51
N ASP A 226 -19.62 -47.12 -33.40
CA ASP A 226 -19.55 -46.09 -34.42
C ASP A 226 -18.07 -45.87 -34.84
N GLU A 227 -17.77 -46.10 -36.11
CA GLU A 227 -16.50 -45.71 -36.71
C GLU A 227 -16.29 -44.18 -36.61
N PRO A 228 -15.10 -43.72 -36.20
CA PRO A 228 -14.84 -42.29 -36.11
C PRO A 228 -14.70 -41.69 -37.52
N ARG A 229 -15.72 -40.93 -37.94
CA ARG A 229 -15.64 -40.02 -39.11
C ARG A 229 -14.37 -39.16 -39.02
N GLU A 230 -13.52 -39.25 -40.03
CA GLU A 230 -12.42 -38.31 -40.22
C GLU A 230 -12.95 -36.89 -40.38
N LEU A 231 -12.67 -36.05 -39.38
CA LEU A 231 -13.02 -34.64 -39.37
C LEU A 231 -12.22 -33.90 -40.43
N THR A 232 -12.88 -33.13 -41.27
CA THR A 232 -12.22 -32.29 -42.27
C THR A 232 -11.29 -31.27 -41.58
N ALA A 233 -10.24 -30.82 -42.27
CA ALA A 233 -9.27 -29.86 -41.72
C ALA A 233 -9.92 -28.57 -41.18
N LYS A 234 -11.10 -28.21 -41.71
CA LYS A 234 -11.91 -27.06 -41.27
C LYS A 234 -12.58 -27.31 -39.91
N GLU A 235 -13.02 -28.55 -39.66
CA GLU A 235 -13.69 -28.96 -38.41
C GLU A 235 -12.68 -29.20 -37.27
N ARG A 236 -11.48 -29.73 -37.57
CA ARG A 236 -10.37 -29.77 -36.60
C ARG A 236 -9.99 -28.37 -36.13
N ARG A 237 -9.91 -27.40 -37.04
CA ARG A 237 -9.57 -26.00 -36.72
C ARG A 237 -10.68 -25.28 -35.94
N ALA A 238 -11.94 -25.66 -36.14
CA ALA A 238 -13.07 -25.15 -35.35
C ALA A 238 -13.10 -25.76 -33.94
N ARG A 239 -12.79 -27.05 -33.80
CA ARG A 239 -12.68 -27.74 -32.50
C ARG A 239 -11.48 -27.23 -31.69
N GLU A 240 -10.32 -27.03 -32.33
CA GLU A 240 -9.16 -26.38 -31.69
C GLU A 240 -9.45 -24.93 -31.27
N LYS A 241 -10.24 -24.18 -32.06
CA LYS A 241 -10.67 -22.82 -31.68
C LYS A 241 -11.66 -22.84 -30.53
N LYS A 242 -12.60 -23.78 -30.49
CA LYS A 242 -13.58 -23.94 -29.40
C LYS A 242 -12.90 -24.37 -28.10
N GLU A 243 -11.95 -25.29 -28.18
CA GLU A 243 -11.17 -25.77 -27.03
C GLU A 243 -10.17 -24.69 -26.54
N LYS A 244 -9.57 -23.89 -27.43
CA LYS A 244 -8.81 -22.69 -27.05
C LYS A 244 -9.68 -21.57 -26.47
N ARG A 245 -10.98 -21.48 -26.85
CA ARG A 245 -11.92 -20.51 -26.28
C ARG A 245 -12.37 -20.95 -24.88
N GLU A 246 -12.74 -22.21 -24.70
CA GLU A 246 -13.10 -22.77 -23.38
C GLU A 246 -11.90 -22.81 -22.40
N LYS A 247 -10.68 -23.02 -22.89
CA LYS A 247 -9.45 -22.94 -22.08
C LYS A 247 -9.00 -21.50 -21.78
N LYS A 248 -9.51 -20.50 -22.53
CA LYS A 248 -9.30 -19.07 -22.27
C LYS A 248 -10.40 -18.47 -21.37
N GLU A 249 -11.59 -19.06 -21.38
CA GLU A 249 -12.75 -18.69 -20.55
C GLU A 249 -12.74 -19.34 -19.15
N LYS A 250 -11.87 -20.34 -18.93
CA LYS A 250 -11.69 -21.04 -17.63
C LYS A 250 -10.32 -20.87 -16.97
N ARG A 251 -9.53 -19.85 -17.35
CA ARG A 251 -8.32 -19.49 -16.58
C ARG A 251 -8.69 -18.52 -15.47
N PRO A 252 -8.53 -18.88 -14.17
CA PRO A 252 -8.58 -17.87 -13.12
C PRO A 252 -7.44 -16.87 -13.33
N ALA A 253 -7.71 -15.59 -13.03
CA ALA A 253 -6.69 -14.57 -12.93
C ALA A 253 -5.63 -15.02 -11.90
N ALA A 254 -4.35 -14.79 -12.22
CA ALA A 254 -3.25 -15.10 -11.31
C ALA A 254 -3.47 -14.40 -9.95
N PRO A 255 -3.16 -15.05 -8.81
CA PRO A 255 -3.26 -14.39 -7.51
C PRO A 255 -2.33 -13.17 -7.50
N ARG A 256 -2.91 -11.99 -7.25
CA ARG A 256 -2.15 -10.76 -6.99
C ARG A 256 -1.29 -11.00 -5.75
N LYS A 257 -0.02 -10.58 -5.81
CA LYS A 257 0.96 -10.65 -4.72
C LYS A 257 0.32 -10.19 -3.40
N PRO A 258 0.47 -10.94 -2.30
CA PRO A 258 -0.18 -10.57 -1.05
C PRO A 258 0.56 -9.38 -0.43
N ARG A 259 -0.08 -8.19 -0.47
CA ARG A 259 0.28 -7.06 0.39
C ARG A 259 -0.20 -7.40 1.79
N GLY A 260 0.70 -8.07 2.52
CA GLY A 260 0.52 -8.40 3.92
C GLY A 260 0.78 -7.20 4.81
N ALA A 261 0.59 -7.44 6.10
CA ALA A 261 0.43 -6.51 7.21
C ALA A 261 1.56 -5.51 7.52
N ARG A 262 2.21 -4.95 6.50
CA ARG A 262 3.47 -4.20 6.61
C ARG A 262 3.66 -3.07 5.59
N PHE A 263 2.64 -2.64 4.83
CA PHE A 263 2.83 -1.64 3.76
C PHE A 263 2.27 -0.23 4.04
N ALA A 264 2.14 0.18 5.30
CA ALA A 264 1.90 1.59 5.64
C ALA A 264 3.14 2.15 6.35
N GLY A 265 4.05 2.79 5.59
CA GLY A 265 5.18 3.49 6.23
C GLY A 265 6.40 3.93 5.41
N ILE A 266 6.54 3.66 4.10
CA ILE A 266 7.66 4.21 3.32
C ILE A 266 7.16 4.69 1.96
N GLU A 267 7.16 6.01 1.75
CA GLU A 267 7.23 6.59 0.41
C GLU A 267 8.60 6.24 -0.17
N ALA A 268 8.64 5.39 -1.19
CA ALA A 268 9.85 5.20 -1.99
C ALA A 268 9.92 6.36 -2.99
N GLU A 269 10.72 7.37 -2.68
CA GLU A 269 11.27 8.24 -3.71
C GLU A 269 12.17 7.40 -4.62
N ASP A 270 11.91 7.44 -5.91
CA ASP A 270 12.74 6.82 -6.96
C ASP A 270 13.83 7.84 -7.37
N PRO A 271 15.12 7.59 -7.13
CA PRO A 271 16.18 8.51 -7.54
C PRO A 271 16.53 8.25 -9.00
N GLY A 272 16.02 9.09 -9.90
CA GLY A 272 16.38 9.00 -11.31
C GLY A 272 15.94 10.20 -12.14
N SER A 273 16.76 11.25 -12.17
CA SER A 273 17.26 11.88 -13.41
C SER A 273 17.73 13.34 -13.17
N GLY A 274 19.04 13.52 -13.01
CA GLY A 274 19.72 14.82 -13.06
C GLY A 274 21.24 14.61 -13.22
N PRO A 275 21.94 15.37 -14.08
CA PRO A 275 23.23 14.98 -14.64
C PRO A 275 24.38 15.19 -13.65
N GLY A 276 25.30 14.23 -13.58
CA GLY A 276 26.48 14.31 -12.72
C GLY A 276 27.63 15.11 -13.34
N PRO A 277 28.60 15.54 -12.51
CA PRO A 277 29.98 15.71 -12.92
C PRO A 277 30.90 14.71 -12.20
N ASP A 278 31.88 14.22 -12.95
CA ASP A 278 32.93 13.26 -12.57
C ASP A 278 33.91 13.83 -11.51
N PRO A 279 34.56 13.01 -10.66
CA PRO A 279 35.39 13.47 -9.54
C PRO A 279 36.89 13.47 -9.85
N GLY A 280 37.65 14.29 -9.12
CA GLY A 280 39.10 14.12 -9.08
C GLY A 280 39.87 15.10 -8.20
N ILE A 281 40.42 14.55 -7.11
CA ILE A 281 41.67 14.96 -6.42
C ILE A 281 41.54 16.24 -5.56
N GLY A 282 41.65 16.26 -4.22
CA GLY A 282 42.49 15.48 -3.31
C GLY A 282 43.64 16.39 -2.82
N PHE A 283 43.60 16.83 -1.55
CA PHE A 283 44.71 17.08 -0.60
C PHE A 283 44.32 18.10 0.49
N GLU A 284 44.20 17.59 1.72
CA GLU A 284 44.51 18.29 2.98
C GLU A 284 46.05 18.30 3.22
N PRO A 285 46.66 18.86 4.30
CA PRO A 285 46.13 19.65 5.43
C PRO A 285 47.02 20.87 5.84
N ALA A 286 46.61 21.54 6.92
CA ALA A 286 47.42 21.86 8.11
C ALA A 286 47.77 23.34 8.44
N THR A 287 47.34 23.70 9.66
CA THR A 287 48.02 24.51 10.71
C THR A 287 48.08 26.05 10.61
N GLY A 288 47.60 26.71 11.68
CA GLY A 288 47.78 28.16 11.97
C GLY A 288 49.22 28.53 12.37
N PRO A 289 49.54 29.64 13.08
CA PRO A 289 48.71 30.57 13.87
C PRO A 289 48.93 32.09 13.55
N GLY A 290 48.22 33.02 14.25
CA GLY A 290 48.48 34.49 14.22
C GLY A 290 49.80 34.90 14.93
N PRO A 291 50.21 36.20 15.08
CA PRO A 291 49.43 37.46 15.23
C PRO A 291 49.99 38.69 14.43
N GLY A 292 49.43 39.91 14.62
CA GLY A 292 49.84 41.22 13.98
C GLY A 292 51.19 41.81 14.49
N PRO A 293 51.55 43.12 14.35
CA PRO A 293 50.75 44.33 13.99
C PRO A 293 51.48 45.46 13.16
N VAL A 294 50.84 46.65 13.05
CA VAL A 294 51.32 48.06 12.76
C VAL A 294 51.99 48.41 11.40
N THR A 295 51.51 49.41 10.61
CA THR A 295 51.78 50.87 10.77
C THR A 295 50.94 51.73 9.80
N ALA A 296 50.55 52.95 10.25
CA ALA A 296 49.92 54.07 9.49
C ALA A 296 51.03 55.06 8.99
N PRO A 297 50.80 56.31 8.49
CA PRO A 297 49.60 57.18 8.36
C PRO A 297 49.49 57.86 6.94
N ALA A 298 48.69 58.87 6.56
CA ALA A 298 48.25 60.11 7.21
C ALA A 298 47.18 60.90 6.41
N GLY A 299 46.48 61.81 7.11
CA GLY A 299 45.79 63.01 6.61
C GLY A 299 44.25 62.93 6.58
N GLY A 300 43.43 63.71 7.29
CA GLY A 300 43.63 64.86 8.18
C GLY A 300 42.75 66.06 7.78
N ALA A 301 41.58 66.26 8.42
CA ALA A 301 40.87 67.54 8.70
C ALA A 301 39.44 67.24 9.22
N ARG A 302 39.13 67.35 10.53
CA ARG A 302 38.58 68.52 11.30
C ARG A 302 37.27 69.07 10.73
N SER A 303 36.21 69.42 11.46
CA SER A 303 35.75 69.41 12.87
C SER A 303 34.23 69.75 12.78
N GLY A 304 33.29 69.31 13.63
CA GLY A 304 33.12 69.70 15.04
C GLY A 304 31.64 69.52 15.50
N THR A 305 31.46 68.98 16.71
CA THR A 305 30.49 69.32 17.79
C THR A 305 29.05 69.73 17.39
N GLY A 306 27.96 68.97 17.63
CA GLY A 306 27.28 68.63 18.92
C GLY A 306 26.27 69.73 19.36
N PRO A 307 25.26 69.54 20.25
CA PRO A 307 24.47 68.36 20.67
C PRO A 307 22.92 68.62 20.87
N ARG A 308 22.18 67.58 21.28
CA ARG A 308 20.97 67.54 22.18
C ARG A 308 19.53 67.96 21.74
N THR A 309 18.59 67.12 22.24
CA THR A 309 17.23 67.34 22.81
C THR A 309 15.95 67.38 21.93
N ALA A 310 14.99 66.51 22.29
CA ALA A 310 13.54 66.48 21.97
C ALA A 310 12.76 67.58 22.76
N PRO A 311 11.44 67.91 22.58
CA PRO A 311 10.25 67.01 22.47
C PRO A 311 9.08 67.53 21.56
N ALA A 312 7.82 67.12 21.84
CA ALA A 312 6.69 66.86 20.94
C ALA A 312 5.57 67.93 20.73
N ALA A 313 4.80 67.73 19.62
CA ALA A 313 3.36 68.05 19.28
C ALA A 313 2.90 69.53 19.12
N PRO A 314 1.75 69.88 18.46
CA PRO A 314 0.67 69.10 17.77
C PRO A 314 0.24 69.61 16.33
N ALA A 315 -0.78 68.95 15.72
CA ALA A 315 -1.46 69.19 14.41
C ALA A 315 -2.45 70.40 14.43
N PRO A 316 -3.30 70.79 13.40
CA PRO A 316 -3.81 70.09 12.19
C PRO A 316 -4.11 70.93 10.89
N MET A 317 -4.54 70.26 9.78
CA MET A 317 -5.74 70.54 8.94
C MET A 317 -5.62 70.02 7.48
N ALA A 318 -6.72 69.42 7.00
CA ALA A 318 -6.95 68.82 5.67
C ALA A 318 -7.26 69.86 4.56
N PRO A 319 -7.29 69.45 3.27
CA PRO A 319 -8.60 69.21 2.62
C PRO A 319 -8.66 68.09 1.55
N VAL A 320 -9.90 67.67 1.25
CA VAL A 320 -10.39 66.70 0.24
C VAL A 320 -10.51 67.35 -1.16
N PRO A 321 -10.33 66.65 -2.31
CA PRO A 321 -11.43 66.38 -3.30
C PRO A 321 -11.19 65.14 -4.23
N PRO A 322 -11.87 64.92 -5.40
CA PRO A 322 -13.15 64.19 -5.61
C PRO A 322 -13.02 63.03 -6.68
N PRO A 323 -14.11 62.42 -7.23
CA PRO A 323 -14.14 61.03 -7.75
C PRO A 323 -13.72 60.88 -9.22
N ARG A 324 -13.48 59.63 -9.68
CA ARG A 324 -13.20 59.33 -11.09
C ARG A 324 -14.03 58.16 -11.64
N THR A 325 -14.82 58.46 -12.66
CA THR A 325 -15.43 57.53 -13.62
C THR A 325 -14.59 57.43 -14.89
N SER A 326 -14.57 56.23 -15.47
CA SER A 326 -14.45 55.86 -16.91
C SER A 326 -13.36 56.46 -17.82
N GLY A 327 -12.49 55.57 -18.35
CA GLY A 327 -12.40 55.36 -19.82
C GLY A 327 -11.16 55.79 -20.63
N ALA A 328 -10.21 54.83 -20.80
CA ALA A 328 -9.41 54.48 -22.01
C ALA A 328 -8.23 55.40 -22.45
N PRO A 329 -7.25 54.97 -23.32
CA PRO A 329 -7.02 53.67 -24.00
C PRO A 329 -5.52 53.15 -24.05
N ARG A 330 -5.31 52.03 -24.78
CA ARG A 330 -4.04 51.40 -25.30
C ARG A 330 -3.39 50.36 -24.39
N GLY A 331 -2.95 49.18 -24.84
CA GLY A 331 -2.84 48.57 -26.17
C GLY A 331 -2.61 47.06 -26.01
N ALA A 332 -2.71 46.33 -27.12
CA ALA A 332 -2.64 44.88 -27.28
C ALA A 332 -1.54 44.17 -26.44
N ARG A 333 -1.69 42.93 -25.95
CA ARG A 333 -1.97 41.67 -26.70
C ARG A 333 -2.32 40.50 -25.73
N PHE A 334 -3.05 39.51 -26.27
CA PHE A 334 -3.25 38.12 -25.82
C PHE A 334 -4.29 37.78 -24.74
N GLY A 335 -5.31 37.00 -25.15
CA GLY A 335 -5.90 35.93 -24.34
C GLY A 335 -6.96 36.34 -23.32
N GLY A 336 -8.19 36.59 -23.78
CA GLY A 336 -9.35 36.60 -22.90
C GLY A 336 -9.58 35.21 -22.30
N ALA A 337 -9.14 35.01 -21.07
CA ALA A 337 -9.72 33.98 -20.21
C ALA A 337 -11.12 34.47 -19.79
N PRO A 338 -12.18 33.65 -19.86
CA PRO A 338 -13.45 34.03 -19.28
C PRO A 338 -13.24 34.32 -17.80
N ALA A 339 -13.72 35.46 -17.33
CA ALA A 339 -13.77 35.77 -15.91
C ALA A 339 -14.45 34.59 -15.22
N ALA A 340 -13.72 33.94 -14.31
CA ALA A 340 -14.29 32.88 -13.49
C ALA A 340 -15.54 33.45 -12.79
N PRO A 341 -16.66 32.71 -12.77
CA PRO A 341 -17.83 33.16 -12.02
C PRO A 341 -17.40 33.48 -10.60
N ALA A 342 -17.79 34.66 -10.11
CA ALA A 342 -17.49 35.09 -8.75
C ALA A 342 -17.95 33.98 -7.80
N ARG A 343 -16.97 33.39 -7.10
CA ARG A 343 -17.22 32.37 -6.08
C ARG A 343 -18.21 32.98 -5.08
N PRO A 344 -19.26 32.25 -4.67
CA PRO A 344 -20.08 32.70 -3.55
C PRO A 344 -19.14 32.97 -2.38
N ALA A 345 -19.14 34.20 -1.86
CA ALA A 345 -18.34 34.53 -0.69
C ALA A 345 -18.84 33.65 0.46
N GLU A 346 -17.99 32.71 0.91
CA GLU A 346 -18.26 31.99 2.14
C GLU A 346 -18.32 33.02 3.27
N PRO A 347 -19.27 32.91 4.20
CA PRO A 347 -19.45 33.90 5.25
C PRO A 347 -18.16 34.03 6.06
N ASP A 348 -17.70 35.26 6.23
CA ASP A 348 -16.53 35.58 7.06
C ASP A 348 -16.71 35.00 8.47
N LEU A 349 -15.66 34.37 8.99
CA LEU A 349 -15.64 33.82 10.35
C LEU A 349 -16.00 34.90 11.37
N THR A 350 -17.05 34.63 12.15
CA THR A 350 -17.51 35.53 13.20
C THR A 350 -16.49 35.58 14.34
N VAL A 351 -16.60 36.61 15.19
CA VAL A 351 -15.78 36.69 16.42
C VAL A 351 -16.07 35.49 17.34
N ALA A 352 -17.32 35.00 17.35
CA ALA A 352 -17.70 33.81 18.11
C ALA A 352 -17.01 32.54 17.57
N ASP A 353 -16.91 32.38 16.25
CA ASP A 353 -16.21 31.25 15.63
C ASP A 353 -14.72 31.25 16.00
N ARG A 354 -14.07 32.42 15.96
CA ARG A 354 -12.66 32.55 16.35
C ARG A 354 -12.44 32.21 17.82
N ARG A 355 -13.34 32.65 18.71
CA ARG A 355 -13.30 32.28 20.12
C ARG A 355 -13.50 30.78 20.31
N ALA A 356 -14.48 30.18 19.64
CA ALA A 356 -14.73 28.74 19.71
C ALA A 356 -13.53 27.91 19.25
N VAL A 357 -12.82 28.35 18.20
CA VAL A 357 -11.56 27.73 17.76
C VAL A 357 -10.50 27.82 18.86
N ALA A 358 -10.25 29.01 19.41
CA ALA A 358 -9.27 29.21 20.47
C ALA A 358 -9.58 28.38 21.73
N ASP A 359 -10.85 28.34 22.16
CA ASP A 359 -11.31 27.57 23.31
C ASP A 359 -11.11 26.07 23.10
N THR A 360 -11.31 25.59 21.86
CA THR A 360 -11.09 24.17 21.50
C THR A 360 -9.61 23.81 21.60
N VAL A 361 -8.71 24.67 21.12
CA VAL A 361 -7.27 24.43 21.22
C VAL A 361 -6.81 24.49 22.68
N ALA A 362 -7.28 25.47 23.47
CA ALA A 362 -6.97 25.56 24.89
C ALA A 362 -7.44 24.31 25.66
N LEU A 363 -8.63 23.81 25.33
CA LEU A 363 -9.17 22.58 25.90
C LEU A 363 -8.32 21.36 25.55
N LEU A 364 -7.91 21.22 24.28
CA LEU A 364 -7.08 20.10 23.83
C LEU A 364 -5.71 20.13 24.51
N ILE A 365 -5.04 21.29 24.60
CA ILE A 365 -3.77 21.44 25.32
C ILE A 365 -3.92 20.95 26.76
N ARG A 366 -4.98 21.40 27.45
CA ARG A 366 -5.25 20.99 28.84
C ARG A 366 -5.46 19.48 28.96
N LEU A 367 -6.33 18.90 28.12
CA LEU A 367 -6.64 17.48 28.16
C LEU A 367 -5.40 16.61 27.86
N ARG A 368 -4.55 17.03 26.91
CA ARG A 368 -3.29 16.33 26.61
C ARG A 368 -2.30 16.45 27.76
N ALA A 369 -2.17 17.62 28.39
CA ALA A 369 -1.33 17.80 29.59
C ALA A 369 -1.80 16.95 30.78
N GLU A 370 -3.11 16.73 30.92
CA GLU A 370 -3.72 15.86 31.94
C GLU A 370 -3.68 14.36 31.58
N GLY A 371 -3.18 13.98 30.39
CA GLY A 371 -3.18 12.59 29.91
C GLY A 371 -4.56 12.03 29.55
N ARG A 372 -5.59 12.89 29.41
CA ARG A 372 -7.00 12.51 29.16
C ARG A 372 -7.27 12.34 27.67
N SER A 373 -6.60 11.37 27.05
CA SER A 373 -6.60 11.23 25.60
C SER A 373 -7.95 10.88 24.97
N GLY A 374 -8.80 10.13 25.68
CA GLY A 374 -10.15 9.79 25.20
C GLY A 374 -11.08 11.00 25.11
N GLU A 375 -11.00 11.92 26.08
CA GLU A 375 -11.80 13.15 26.06
C GLU A 375 -11.30 14.14 25.01
N ALA A 376 -9.99 14.21 24.81
CA ALA A 376 -9.42 14.98 23.71
C ALA A 376 -9.90 14.44 22.35
N HIS A 377 -10.00 13.12 22.18
CA HIS A 377 -10.58 12.51 20.97
C HIS A 377 -12.06 12.93 20.77
N VAL A 378 -12.89 12.93 21.82
CA VAL A 378 -14.28 13.43 21.73
C VAL A 378 -14.33 14.88 21.25
N VAL A 379 -13.46 15.75 21.78
CA VAL A 379 -13.35 17.15 21.35
C VAL A 379 -12.97 17.26 19.87
N LEU A 380 -12.09 16.38 19.38
CA LEU A 380 -11.71 16.33 17.95
C LEU A 380 -12.88 15.87 17.06
N CYS A 381 -13.62 14.83 17.46
CA CYS A 381 -14.82 14.38 16.74
C CYS A 381 -15.89 15.48 16.69
N GLU A 382 -16.14 16.15 17.82
CA GLU A 382 -17.06 17.29 17.88
C GLU A 382 -16.59 18.43 16.98
N ALA A 383 -15.30 18.74 16.99
CA ALA A 383 -14.71 19.78 16.15
C ALA A 383 -14.79 19.46 14.66
N ALA A 384 -14.62 18.19 14.27
CA ALA A 384 -14.78 17.74 12.88
C ALA A 384 -16.23 17.94 12.37
N GLY A 385 -17.23 17.77 13.23
CA GLY A 385 -18.64 17.94 12.89
C GLY A 385 -19.15 19.39 12.79
N ARG A 386 -18.31 20.38 13.15
CA ARG A 386 -18.68 21.82 13.14
C ARG A 386 -18.84 22.38 11.72
N PRO A 387 -19.34 23.62 11.57
CA PRO A 387 -19.40 24.27 10.26
C PRO A 387 -18.03 24.24 9.54
N PRO A 388 -17.99 23.78 8.27
CA PRO A 388 -16.73 23.58 7.52
C PRO A 388 -15.80 24.79 7.46
N GLY A 389 -16.34 26.00 7.45
CA GLY A 389 -15.55 27.25 7.45
C GLY A 389 -14.66 27.42 8.69
N GLN A 390 -14.96 26.75 9.81
CA GLN A 390 -14.13 26.78 11.02
C GLN A 390 -12.93 25.82 10.95
N LEU A 391 -12.89 24.90 9.98
CA LEU A 391 -11.85 23.88 9.87
C LEU A 391 -10.46 24.48 9.52
N PRO A 392 -10.31 25.38 8.53
CA PRO A 392 -9.03 26.01 8.23
C PRO A 392 -8.37 26.80 9.38
N PRO A 393 -9.07 27.72 10.10
CA PRO A 393 -8.46 28.44 11.22
C PRO A 393 -8.15 27.51 12.39
N LEU A 394 -8.97 26.49 12.66
CA LEU A 394 -8.68 25.49 13.68
C LEU A 394 -7.38 24.73 13.39
N GLY A 395 -7.21 24.27 12.15
CA GLY A 395 -5.95 23.63 11.75
C GLY A 395 -4.73 24.56 11.86
N ALA A 396 -4.90 25.87 11.63
CA ALA A 396 -3.82 26.84 11.80
C ALA A 396 -3.45 27.07 13.26
N GLU A 397 -4.43 27.13 14.17
CA GLU A 397 -4.21 27.26 15.61
C GLU A 397 -3.60 25.99 16.22
N LEU A 398 -4.12 24.81 15.85
CA LEU A 398 -3.57 23.51 16.32
C LEU A 398 -2.10 23.37 15.97
N ARG A 399 -1.70 23.69 14.73
CA ARG A 399 -0.28 23.65 14.33
C ARG A 399 0.58 24.65 15.08
N ARG A 400 0.09 25.87 15.30
CA ARG A 400 0.81 26.87 16.10
C ARG A 400 0.99 26.44 17.56
N ALA A 401 0.05 25.66 18.08
CA ALA A 401 0.13 25.06 19.41
C ALA A 401 0.96 23.76 19.47
N GLY A 402 1.55 23.30 18.36
CA GLY A 402 2.29 22.03 18.31
C GLY A 402 1.43 20.77 18.26
N LEU A 403 0.12 20.90 18.10
CA LEU A 403 -0.87 19.81 18.06
C LEU A 403 -1.07 19.27 16.63
N GLY A 404 0.03 19.01 15.91
CA GLY A 404 -0.02 18.52 14.52
C GLY A 404 -0.60 17.10 14.40
N ALA A 405 -0.42 16.27 15.42
CA ALA A 405 -1.04 14.94 15.51
C ALA A 405 -2.56 15.05 15.63
N ASP A 406 -3.06 15.92 16.52
CA ASP A 406 -4.49 16.18 16.68
C ASP A 406 -5.12 16.75 15.40
N TRP A 407 -4.38 17.58 14.65
CA TRP A 407 -4.85 18.03 13.33
C TRP A 407 -5.02 16.87 12.34
N SER A 408 -4.09 15.92 12.34
CA SER A 408 -4.15 14.76 11.46
C SER A 408 -5.30 13.81 11.84
N GLU A 409 -5.55 13.64 13.14
CA GLU A 409 -6.68 12.90 13.69
C GLU A 409 -8.01 13.59 13.34
N LEU A 410 -8.10 14.91 13.48
CA LEU A 410 -9.28 15.66 13.09
C LEU A 410 -9.59 15.53 11.58
N LEU A 411 -8.58 15.61 10.71
CA LEU A 411 -8.77 15.38 9.27
C LEU A 411 -9.29 13.96 8.97
N TRP A 412 -8.84 12.96 9.74
CA TRP A 412 -9.33 11.59 9.63
C TRP A 412 -10.81 11.48 10.00
N GLU A 413 -11.23 12.12 11.11
CA GLU A 413 -12.63 12.21 11.51
C GLU A 413 -13.46 12.97 10.46
N ALA A 414 -12.92 14.07 9.91
CA ALA A 414 -13.57 14.84 8.86
C ALA A 414 -13.74 14.02 7.56
N ALA A 415 -12.83 13.10 7.25
CA ALA A 415 -12.92 12.19 6.10
C ALA A 415 -14.11 11.21 6.23
N SER A 416 -14.53 10.93 7.46
CA SER A 416 -15.63 10.02 7.78
C SER A 416 -17.00 10.68 7.74
N LEU A 417 -17.08 12.02 7.69
CA LEU A 417 -18.33 12.77 7.57
C LEU A 417 -19.14 12.39 6.33
N PRO A 418 -20.48 12.58 6.34
CA PRO A 418 -21.33 12.36 5.16
C PRO A 418 -20.82 13.08 3.91
N PRO A 419 -21.07 12.56 2.69
CA PRO A 419 -20.48 13.06 1.45
C PRO A 419 -20.58 14.57 1.23
N GLU A 420 -21.71 15.20 1.56
CA GLU A 420 -21.92 16.63 1.43
C GLU A 420 -21.08 17.43 2.42
N ARG A 421 -20.93 16.93 3.65
CA ARG A 421 -20.12 17.55 4.71
C ARG A 421 -18.63 17.41 4.41
N LEU A 422 -18.21 16.25 3.90
CA LEU A 422 -16.86 16.02 3.38
C LEU A 422 -16.53 17.00 2.24
N ALA A 423 -17.43 17.13 1.25
CA ALA A 423 -17.26 18.05 0.13
C ALA A 423 -17.14 19.50 0.59
N ALA A 424 -17.94 19.90 1.58
CA ALA A 424 -17.87 21.24 2.16
C ALA A 424 -16.58 21.48 2.96
N ALA A 425 -16.09 20.47 3.71
CA ALA A 425 -14.81 20.54 4.42
C ALA A 425 -13.61 20.67 3.46
N ALA A 426 -13.58 19.86 2.39
CA ALA A 426 -12.59 19.99 1.33
C ALA A 426 -12.67 21.36 0.64
N GLY A 427 -13.89 21.84 0.37
CA GLY A 427 -14.15 23.15 -0.21
C GLY A 427 -13.63 24.31 0.66
N ALA A 428 -13.82 24.24 1.97
CA ALA A 428 -13.35 25.25 2.92
C ALA A 428 -11.81 25.27 3.04
N LEU A 429 -11.17 24.08 3.08
CA LEU A 429 -9.70 23.97 3.06
C LEU A 429 -9.11 24.56 1.78
N ALA A 430 -9.66 24.19 0.62
CA ALA A 430 -9.21 24.73 -0.67
C ALA A 430 -9.46 26.25 -0.80
N ALA A 431 -10.60 26.75 -0.30
CA ALA A 431 -10.89 28.19 -0.29
C ALA A 431 -9.89 28.98 0.58
N ALA A 432 -9.42 28.37 1.67
CA ALA A 432 -8.38 28.93 2.54
C ALA A 432 -6.95 28.73 2.01
N GLY A 433 -6.75 28.18 0.80
CA GLY A 433 -5.43 27.92 0.22
C GLY A 433 -4.67 26.78 0.89
N ARG A 434 -5.36 25.89 1.62
CA ARG A 434 -4.80 24.75 2.33
C ARG A 434 -4.87 23.50 1.46
N ASP A 435 -4.21 23.57 0.31
CA ASP A 435 -4.30 22.54 -0.74
C ASP A 435 -3.79 21.17 -0.28
N ASP A 436 -2.71 21.13 0.51
CA ASP A 436 -2.14 19.87 1.03
C ASP A 436 -3.09 19.17 1.99
N ASP A 437 -3.75 19.93 2.86
CA ASP A 437 -4.75 19.43 3.82
C ASP A 437 -6.00 18.95 3.10
N CYS A 438 -6.45 19.69 2.09
CA CYS A 438 -7.55 19.28 1.23
C CYS A 438 -7.21 17.97 0.53
N ALA A 439 -5.99 17.85 -0.02
CA ALA A 439 -5.56 16.64 -0.71
C ALA A 439 -5.44 15.46 0.27
N GLN A 440 -4.94 15.68 1.49
CA GLN A 440 -4.89 14.67 2.55
C GLN A 440 -6.29 14.16 2.91
N LEU A 441 -7.22 15.08 3.18
CA LEU A 441 -8.62 14.76 3.50
C LEU A 441 -9.26 13.90 2.39
N LEU A 442 -9.11 14.30 1.13
CA LEU A 442 -9.67 13.57 -0.01
C LEU A 442 -9.02 12.19 -0.22
N ARG A 443 -7.71 12.05 0.07
CA ARG A 443 -7.04 10.74 0.05
C ARG A 443 -7.55 9.81 1.14
N GLN A 444 -7.83 10.32 2.33
CA GLN A 444 -8.39 9.51 3.43
C GLN A 444 -9.81 9.03 3.12
N ALA A 445 -10.60 9.85 2.43
CA ALA A 445 -11.97 9.53 2.07
C ALA A 445 -12.12 8.33 1.11
N VAL A 446 -11.08 7.95 0.34
CA VAL A 446 -11.17 6.91 -0.70
C VAL A 446 -11.48 5.50 -0.17
N SER A 447 -11.39 5.30 1.14
CA SER A 447 -11.78 4.05 1.81
C SER A 447 -13.31 3.84 1.84
N ARG A 448 -14.09 4.90 1.58
CA ARG A 448 -15.55 4.86 1.53
C ARG A 448 -16.07 3.97 0.39
N PRO A 449 -17.30 3.42 0.50
CA PRO A 449 -17.92 2.67 -0.59
C PRO A 449 -17.99 3.49 -1.88
N PRO A 450 -17.89 2.86 -3.08
CA PRO A 450 -17.92 3.57 -4.36
C PRO A 450 -19.13 4.50 -4.53
N GLY A 451 -20.31 4.10 -4.04
CA GLY A 451 -21.52 4.92 -4.08
C GLY A 451 -21.40 6.23 -3.29
N GLU A 452 -20.81 6.19 -2.09
CA GLU A 452 -20.58 7.40 -1.28
C GLU A 452 -19.52 8.33 -1.90
N ILE A 453 -18.53 7.76 -2.61
CA ILE A 453 -17.57 8.57 -3.38
C ILE A 453 -18.27 9.25 -4.55
N THR A 454 -19.19 8.57 -5.24
CA THR A 454 -20.01 9.18 -6.30
C THR A 454 -20.80 10.37 -5.78
N GLU A 455 -21.39 10.25 -4.59
CA GLU A 455 -22.12 11.34 -3.92
C GLU A 455 -21.19 12.50 -3.54
N ALA A 456 -20.00 12.21 -3.02
CA ALA A 456 -19.01 13.24 -2.67
C ALA A 456 -18.51 13.99 -3.91
N VAL A 457 -18.24 13.27 -5.01
CA VAL A 457 -17.85 13.86 -6.31
C VAL A 457 -18.97 14.74 -6.87
N ARG A 458 -20.23 14.32 -6.73
CA ARG A 458 -21.39 15.12 -7.11
C ARG A 458 -21.48 16.40 -6.27
N ALA A 459 -21.41 16.28 -4.94
CA ALA A 459 -21.45 17.42 -4.03
C ALA A 459 -20.33 18.44 -4.28
N LEU A 460 -19.10 17.96 -4.55
CA LEU A 460 -17.98 18.82 -4.98
C LEU A 460 -18.27 19.51 -6.33
N GLY A 461 -18.87 18.79 -7.28
CA GLY A 461 -19.28 19.35 -8.56
C GLY A 461 -20.33 20.46 -8.43
N ASP A 462 -21.35 20.22 -7.61
CA ASP A 462 -22.45 21.17 -7.35
C ASP A 462 -21.93 22.42 -6.62
N ALA A 463 -20.90 22.28 -5.79
CA ALA A 463 -20.19 23.39 -5.13
C ALA A 463 -19.15 24.11 -6.02
N GLY A 464 -19.05 23.74 -7.31
CA GLY A 464 -18.07 24.32 -8.24
C GLY A 464 -16.61 23.97 -7.93
N ARG A 465 -16.37 22.91 -7.15
CA ARG A 465 -15.06 22.43 -6.70
C ARG A 465 -14.51 21.33 -7.63
N ALA A 466 -14.34 21.70 -8.91
CA ALA A 466 -13.97 20.76 -9.97
C ALA A 466 -12.54 20.20 -9.81
N ARG A 467 -11.61 20.99 -9.23
CA ARG A 467 -10.23 20.55 -8.97
C ARG A 467 -10.19 19.49 -7.88
N GLU A 468 -10.97 19.70 -6.83
CA GLU A 468 -11.12 18.81 -5.68
C GLU A 468 -11.83 17.51 -6.09
N ALA A 469 -12.90 17.61 -6.89
CA ALA A 469 -13.56 16.43 -7.48
C ALA A 469 -12.58 15.59 -8.32
N LYS A 470 -11.74 16.24 -9.14
CA LYS A 470 -10.68 15.56 -9.90
C LYS A 470 -9.62 14.94 -8.98
N GLY A 471 -9.26 15.63 -7.90
CA GLY A 471 -8.34 15.13 -6.88
C GLY A 471 -8.85 13.85 -6.23
N LEU A 472 -10.13 13.84 -5.83
CA LEU A 472 -10.79 12.68 -5.23
C LEU A 472 -10.84 11.49 -6.19
N LEU A 473 -11.24 11.72 -7.46
CA LEU A 473 -11.26 10.66 -8.48
C LEU A 473 -9.85 10.10 -8.76
N SER A 474 -8.84 10.98 -8.84
CA SER A 474 -7.44 10.57 -9.00
C SER A 474 -6.96 9.71 -7.84
N ALA A 475 -7.22 10.15 -6.60
CA ALA A 475 -6.86 9.39 -5.40
C ALA A 475 -7.57 8.02 -5.36
N PHE A 476 -8.86 7.99 -5.71
CA PHE A 476 -9.64 6.76 -5.75
C PHE A 476 -9.08 5.76 -6.78
N VAL A 477 -8.78 6.21 -7.99
CA VAL A 477 -8.20 5.35 -9.04
C VAL A 477 -6.81 4.81 -8.66
N GLN A 478 -6.02 5.58 -7.92
CA GLN A 478 -4.71 5.14 -7.42
C GLN A 478 -4.84 4.07 -6.33
N ALA A 479 -5.76 4.27 -5.39
CA ALA A 479 -5.91 3.44 -4.19
C ALA A 479 -6.78 2.19 -4.41
N ARG A 480 -7.76 2.24 -5.32
CA ARG A 480 -8.80 1.21 -5.47
C ARG A 480 -8.61 0.35 -6.72
N THR A 481 -9.44 -0.68 -6.80
CA THR A 481 -9.45 -1.59 -7.94
C THR A 481 -10.12 -0.95 -9.17
N PRO A 482 -9.76 -1.34 -10.40
CA PRO A 482 -10.49 -0.94 -11.61
C PRO A 482 -11.98 -1.27 -11.55
N GLU A 483 -12.35 -2.37 -10.89
CA GLU A 483 -13.73 -2.79 -10.68
C GLU A 483 -14.49 -1.83 -9.75
N ASP A 484 -13.88 -1.38 -8.65
CA ASP A 484 -14.47 -0.35 -7.78
C ASP A 484 -14.68 0.98 -8.53
N ALA A 485 -13.74 1.36 -9.38
CA ALA A 485 -13.86 2.57 -10.22
C ALA A 485 -14.98 2.43 -11.27
N ALA A 486 -15.21 1.24 -11.80
CA ALA A 486 -16.37 0.97 -12.64
C ALA A 486 -17.69 1.07 -11.85
N LEU A 487 -17.74 0.53 -10.62
CA LEU A 487 -18.92 0.66 -9.74
C LEU A 487 -19.22 2.13 -9.40
N LEU A 488 -18.20 2.95 -9.13
CA LEU A 488 -18.33 4.39 -8.90
C LEU A 488 -18.98 5.09 -10.11
N ALA A 489 -18.63 4.68 -11.34
CA ALA A 489 -19.16 5.27 -12.56
C ALA A 489 -20.62 4.87 -12.85
N ALA A 490 -21.10 3.75 -12.30
CA ALA A 490 -22.40 3.16 -12.67
C ALA A 490 -23.62 4.08 -12.49
N PRO A 491 -23.72 4.93 -11.44
CA PRO A 491 -24.86 5.83 -11.28
C PRO A 491 -24.91 6.98 -12.30
N ASP A 492 -23.77 7.43 -12.82
CA ASP A 492 -23.70 8.46 -13.87
C ASP A 492 -22.53 8.22 -14.84
N PRO A 493 -22.67 7.23 -15.75
CA PRO A 493 -21.59 6.83 -16.64
C PRO A 493 -21.14 7.95 -17.57
N ARG A 494 -22.09 8.77 -18.05
CA ARG A 494 -21.82 9.82 -19.04
C ARG A 494 -20.88 10.88 -18.50
N ARG A 495 -21.00 11.24 -17.22
CA ARG A 495 -20.14 12.24 -16.58
C ARG A 495 -18.87 11.64 -15.97
N LEU A 496 -18.96 10.45 -15.38
CA LEU A 496 -17.88 9.89 -14.57
C LEU A 496 -16.87 9.09 -15.37
N VAL A 497 -17.29 8.36 -16.41
CA VAL A 497 -16.37 7.53 -17.22
C VAL A 497 -15.24 8.38 -17.84
N PRO A 498 -15.50 9.50 -18.53
CA PRO A 498 -14.42 10.30 -19.11
C PRO A 498 -13.42 10.80 -18.05
N ARG A 499 -13.93 11.24 -16.89
CA ARG A 499 -13.11 11.77 -15.80
C ARG A 499 -12.25 10.70 -15.13
N LEU A 500 -12.80 9.50 -14.96
CA LEU A 500 -12.07 8.36 -14.41
C LEU A 500 -10.99 7.85 -15.38
N LEU A 501 -11.27 7.85 -16.69
CA LEU A 501 -10.28 7.50 -17.70
C LEU A 501 -9.15 8.52 -17.76
N ASP A 502 -9.47 9.82 -17.70
CA ASP A 502 -8.47 10.89 -17.61
C ASP A 502 -7.60 10.73 -16.35
N ALA A 503 -8.21 10.43 -15.20
CA ALA A 503 -7.50 10.16 -13.95
C ALA A 503 -6.62 8.91 -14.05
N ALA A 504 -7.12 7.82 -14.62
CA ALA A 504 -6.37 6.58 -14.81
C ALA A 504 -5.19 6.77 -15.76
N ARG A 505 -5.38 7.51 -16.86
CA ARG A 505 -4.33 7.85 -17.83
C ARG A 505 -3.21 8.66 -17.17
N ALA A 506 -3.56 9.62 -16.32
CA ALA A 506 -2.59 10.41 -15.57
C ALA A 506 -1.73 9.56 -14.62
N VAL A 507 -2.25 8.41 -14.15
CA VAL A 507 -1.49 7.44 -13.34
C VAL A 507 -0.62 6.56 -14.23
N SER A 508 -1.21 5.87 -15.21
CA SER A 508 -0.48 5.11 -16.24
C SER A 508 -1.39 4.61 -17.36
N THR A 509 -0.81 4.34 -18.52
CA THR A 509 -1.51 3.68 -19.65
C THR A 509 -1.98 2.25 -19.32
N ALA A 510 -1.36 1.58 -18.34
CA ALA A 510 -1.79 0.28 -17.86
C ALA A 510 -3.09 0.41 -17.05
N ARG A 511 -3.15 1.38 -16.13
CA ARG A 511 -4.36 1.65 -15.32
C ARG A 511 -5.55 2.08 -16.17
N GLU A 512 -5.32 2.90 -17.19
CA GLU A 512 -6.37 3.25 -18.15
C GLU A 512 -6.94 2.01 -18.85
N ARG A 513 -6.08 1.11 -19.36
CA ARG A 513 -6.52 -0.13 -20.02
C ARG A 513 -7.29 -1.06 -19.08
N ASP A 514 -6.83 -1.19 -17.84
CA ASP A 514 -7.50 -2.01 -16.83
C ASP A 514 -8.89 -1.45 -16.48
N LEU A 515 -9.01 -0.13 -16.34
CA LEU A 515 -10.29 0.53 -16.10
C LEU A 515 -11.25 0.40 -17.30
N VAL A 516 -10.76 0.59 -18.53
CA VAL A 516 -11.57 0.34 -19.73
C VAL A 516 -12.07 -1.10 -19.76
N HIS A 517 -11.22 -2.08 -19.41
CA HIS A 517 -11.63 -3.47 -19.34
C HIS A 517 -12.72 -3.70 -18.29
N ALA A 518 -12.55 -3.16 -17.07
CA ALA A 518 -13.55 -3.26 -16.01
C ALA A 518 -14.89 -2.63 -16.41
N LEU A 519 -14.87 -1.45 -17.04
CA LEU A 519 -16.06 -0.75 -17.54
C LEU A 519 -16.81 -1.56 -18.61
N ARG A 520 -16.10 -2.24 -19.52
CA ARG A 520 -16.73 -3.15 -20.50
C ARG A 520 -17.33 -4.38 -19.84
N THR A 521 -16.61 -4.99 -18.90
CA THR A 521 -17.09 -6.17 -18.16
C THR A 521 -18.33 -5.85 -17.34
N ALA A 522 -18.42 -4.64 -16.79
CA ALA A 522 -19.59 -4.13 -16.08
C ALA A 522 -20.74 -3.69 -17.01
N GLY A 523 -20.56 -3.70 -18.33
CA GLY A 523 -21.58 -3.27 -19.30
C GLY A 523 -21.82 -1.76 -19.34
N ILE A 524 -20.91 -0.96 -18.78
CA ILE A 524 -21.05 0.50 -18.65
C ILE A 524 -20.62 1.22 -19.94
N VAL A 525 -19.68 0.65 -20.69
CA VAL A 525 -19.22 1.17 -21.99
C VAL A 525 -19.36 0.07 -23.05
N ALA A 526 -19.86 0.42 -24.23
CA ALA A 526 -19.95 -0.49 -25.37
C ALA A 526 -18.54 -0.92 -25.84
N GLY A 527 -18.42 -2.19 -26.21
CA GLY A 527 -17.14 -2.85 -26.55
C GLY A 527 -16.50 -2.39 -27.84
#